data_AF-A0A916V7H2-F1
#
_entry.id   AF-A0A916V7H2-F1
#
_cell.length_a   1.000
_cell.length_b   1.000
_cell.length_c   1.000
_cell.angle_alpha   90.00
_cell.angle_beta   90.00
_cell.angle_gamma   90.00
#
_symmetry.space_group_name_H-M   'P 1'
#
loop_
_entity.id
_entity.type
_entity.pdbx_description
1 polymer ?
#
loop_
_entity_poly.entity_id
_entity_poly.type
_entity_poly.pdbx_seq_one_letter_code
_entity_poly.pdbx_strand_id
1 'polypeptide(L)'
;MVTLGAYQIISNMRKRTFAGIVEGANDKRVITNILAGYFNNPDIKPTWLQPRDSIPNTKEPPAGWTRVIKYCQSRQFKQAFQENEYVIIHIDTDISSEPKLNIPHYDENGELLTPEQLIAKVVNKFRELIGEDFYNQYADKIIFAIAVHSIECWLLPLCIPDKKEEIDDCLNILKRGLPNFKPKDHRYYQRISMEYANQNSLLKLYPENPSLKIFIEELAKRNIEIPEES
;
A
#
# COMPACT_ATOMS: atom_id res chain seq x y z
N MET A 1 25.30 13.05 -47.44
CA MET A 1 26.03 12.32 -46.37
C MET A 1 26.47 13.36 -45.35
N VAL A 2 26.44 13.03 -44.05
CA VAL A 2 26.54 13.91 -42.85
C VAL A 2 25.19 14.57 -42.51
N THR A 3 24.47 14.31 -41.41
CA THR A 3 24.69 13.46 -40.23
C THR A 3 23.34 13.10 -39.59
N LEU A 4 23.17 11.81 -39.28
CA LEU A 4 22.18 11.25 -38.34
C LEU A 4 22.53 11.67 -36.89
N GLY A 5 22.40 12.96 -36.57
CA GLY A 5 22.88 13.53 -35.31
C GLY A 5 21.81 14.18 -34.42
N ALA A 6 20.54 14.18 -34.83
CA ALA A 6 19.50 14.95 -34.14
C ALA A 6 18.30 14.13 -33.62
N TYR A 7 18.37 12.79 -33.66
CA TYR A 7 17.24 11.92 -33.30
C TYR A 7 17.55 10.90 -32.19
N GLN A 8 18.52 11.18 -31.31
CA GLN A 8 18.77 10.34 -30.14
C GLN A 8 19.04 11.16 -28.88
N ILE A 9 18.21 12.17 -28.62
CA ILE A 9 18.01 12.70 -27.26
C ILE A 9 16.54 12.46 -26.91
N ILE A 10 16.10 11.20 -26.97
CA ILE A 10 15.03 10.77 -26.08
C ILE A 10 15.75 10.58 -24.75
N SER A 11 15.65 11.60 -23.89
CA SER A 11 15.96 11.47 -22.47
C SER A 11 15.37 10.15 -21.98
N ASN A 12 16.23 9.19 -21.64
CA ASN A 12 15.87 8.07 -20.77
C ASN A 12 15.55 8.70 -19.41
N MET A 13 14.35 9.28 -19.27
CA MET A 13 13.86 9.70 -17.97
C MET A 13 13.73 8.42 -17.14
N ARG A 14 14.66 8.24 -16.20
CA ARG A 14 14.61 7.16 -15.22
C ARG A 14 13.25 7.26 -14.54
N LYS A 15 12.43 6.23 -14.70
CA LYS A 15 11.15 6.13 -14.00
C LYS A 15 11.41 6.13 -12.50
N ARG A 16 10.46 6.66 -11.74
CA ARG A 16 10.48 6.48 -10.28
C ARG A 16 10.13 5.02 -9.98
N THR A 17 10.77 4.43 -9.00
CA THR A 17 10.52 3.01 -8.69
C THR A 17 9.08 2.80 -8.20
N PHE A 18 8.63 3.56 -7.20
CA PHE A 18 7.29 3.40 -6.62
C PHE A 18 6.42 4.64 -6.78
N ALA A 19 5.18 4.40 -7.19
CA ALA A 19 4.04 5.26 -6.90
C ALA A 19 3.06 4.55 -5.96
N GLY A 20 2.17 5.30 -5.31
CA GLY A 20 1.21 4.74 -4.36
C GLY A 20 -0.15 5.42 -4.35
N ILE A 21 -1.20 4.62 -4.13
CA ILE A 21 -2.60 5.02 -3.99
C ILE A 21 -3.09 4.41 -2.68
N VAL A 22 -3.42 5.25 -1.70
CA VAL A 22 -3.83 4.79 -0.36
C VAL A 22 -5.08 5.52 0.10
N GLU A 23 -5.70 5.05 1.18
CA GLU A 23 -6.92 5.63 1.72
C GLU A 23 -6.68 6.98 2.39
N GLY A 24 -5.59 7.11 3.15
CA GLY A 24 -5.32 8.24 4.02
C GLY A 24 -3.83 8.53 4.23
N ALA A 25 -3.57 9.63 4.94
CA ALA A 25 -2.20 10.09 5.19
C ALA A 25 -1.44 9.20 6.18
N ASN A 26 -2.15 8.46 7.05
CA ASN A 26 -1.54 7.53 8.01
C ASN A 26 -0.87 6.36 7.27
N ASP A 27 -1.58 5.73 6.33
CA ASP A 27 -1.15 4.55 5.58
C ASP A 27 0.10 4.86 4.75
N LYS A 28 0.17 6.05 4.15
CA LYS A 28 1.39 6.52 3.47
C LYS A 28 2.63 6.37 4.36
N ARG A 29 2.51 6.76 5.64
CA ARG A 29 3.65 6.79 6.56
C ARG A 29 4.06 5.38 6.96
N VAL A 30 3.08 4.53 7.26
CA VAL A 30 3.32 3.11 7.61
C VAL A 30 3.95 2.38 6.42
N ILE A 31 3.37 2.50 5.22
CA ILE A 31 3.87 1.84 4.01
C ILE A 31 5.25 2.38 3.62
N THR A 32 5.50 3.70 3.74
CA THR A 32 6.84 4.26 3.45
C THR A 32 7.91 3.62 4.36
N ASN A 33 7.64 3.52 5.67
CA ASN A 33 8.58 2.90 6.61
C ASN A 33 8.80 1.42 6.29
N ILE A 34 7.73 0.68 5.96
CA ILE A 34 7.85 -0.74 5.56
C ILE A 34 8.73 -0.89 4.32
N LEU A 35 8.52 -0.07 3.27
CA LEU A 35 9.35 -0.14 2.06
C LEU A 35 10.80 0.20 2.36
N ALA A 36 11.04 1.24 3.18
CA ALA A 36 12.38 1.63 3.57
C ALA A 36 13.14 0.49 4.29
N GLY A 37 12.47 -0.21 5.21
CA GLY A 37 13.08 -1.35 5.90
C GLY A 37 13.24 -2.57 5.01
N TYR A 38 12.24 -2.90 4.19
CA TYR A 38 12.28 -4.08 3.33
C TYR A 38 13.46 -4.03 2.34
N PHE A 39 13.59 -2.89 1.66
CA PHE A 39 14.68 -2.65 0.70
C PHE A 39 15.96 -2.13 1.34
N ASN A 40 16.01 -2.00 2.67
CA ASN A 40 17.12 -1.43 3.43
C ASN A 40 17.62 -0.08 2.85
N ASN A 41 16.68 0.78 2.47
CA ASN A 41 16.96 2.06 1.85
C ASN A 41 16.07 3.15 2.49
N PRO A 42 16.63 3.99 3.38
CA PRO A 42 15.86 5.03 4.07
C PRO A 42 15.39 6.17 3.14
N ASP A 43 15.94 6.27 1.93
CA ASP A 43 15.60 7.29 0.95
C ASP A 43 14.45 6.89 0.04
N ILE A 44 13.94 5.66 0.14
CA ILE A 44 12.74 5.24 -0.58
C ILE A 44 11.56 6.14 -0.21
N LYS A 45 11.08 6.86 -1.23
CA LYS A 45 9.94 7.77 -1.13
C LYS A 45 9.00 7.51 -2.30
N PRO A 46 7.93 6.73 -2.11
CA PRO A 46 6.93 6.54 -3.15
C PRO A 46 6.32 7.87 -3.59
N THR A 47 6.05 8.00 -4.88
CA THR A 47 5.21 9.10 -5.39
C THR A 47 3.75 8.82 -5.05
N TRP A 48 3.21 9.51 -4.05
CA TRP A 48 1.80 9.35 -3.67
C TRP A 48 0.86 10.03 -4.67
N LEU A 49 0.17 9.21 -5.47
CA LEU A 49 -0.81 9.64 -6.46
C LEU A 49 -2.14 10.04 -5.82
N GLN A 50 -2.52 9.33 -4.73
CA GLN A 50 -3.69 9.62 -3.88
C GLN A 50 -3.46 9.15 -2.43
N PRO A 51 -3.96 9.91 -1.43
CA PRO A 51 -4.24 11.33 -1.56
C PRO A 51 -2.96 12.04 -2.02
N ARG A 52 -3.05 13.12 -2.81
CA ARG A 52 -1.85 13.92 -3.12
C ARG A 52 -1.42 14.64 -1.86
N ASP A 53 -0.12 14.86 -1.69
CA ASP A 53 0.34 15.76 -0.63
C ASP A 53 -0.22 17.16 -0.90
N SER A 54 -0.70 17.81 0.15
CA SER A 54 -1.44 19.07 0.07
C SER A 54 -0.63 20.12 -0.68
N ILE A 55 -1.24 20.78 -1.66
CA ILE A 55 -0.80 22.12 -2.05
C ILE A 55 -1.36 23.07 -0.99
N PRO A 56 -0.53 23.92 -0.34
CA PRO A 56 -1.01 24.91 0.61
C PRO A 56 -2.22 25.67 0.04
N ASN A 57 -3.28 25.84 0.82
CA ASN A 57 -4.54 26.53 0.47
C ASN A 57 -5.51 25.81 -0.49
N THR A 58 -5.33 24.51 -0.75
CA THR A 58 -6.40 23.71 -1.38
C THR A 58 -7.14 22.89 -0.32
N LYS A 59 -8.47 22.95 -0.30
CA LYS A 59 -9.26 21.96 0.46
C LYS A 59 -8.98 20.62 -0.19
N GLU A 60 -8.17 19.78 0.46
CA GLU A 60 -8.01 18.40 0.05
C GLU A 60 -9.41 17.79 -0.04
N PRO A 61 -9.81 17.28 -1.21
CA PRO A 61 -11.12 16.70 -1.27
C PRO A 61 -11.03 15.38 -0.43
N PRO A 62 -12.09 14.94 0.26
CA PRO A 62 -12.01 13.94 1.32
C PRO A 62 -11.40 12.61 0.86
N ALA A 63 -10.34 12.15 1.55
CA ALA A 63 -9.66 10.87 1.34
C ALA A 63 -10.58 9.67 1.68
N GLY A 64 -10.10 8.44 1.44
CA GLY A 64 -10.83 7.19 1.75
C GLY A 64 -11.03 6.24 0.57
N TRP A 65 -11.39 4.99 0.88
CA TRP A 65 -11.55 3.86 -0.06
C TRP A 65 -12.24 4.19 -1.39
N THR A 66 -13.31 5.01 -1.38
CA THR A 66 -14.05 5.34 -2.61
C THR A 66 -13.18 6.03 -3.65
N ARG A 67 -12.12 6.71 -3.23
CA ARG A 67 -11.14 7.35 -4.11
C ARG A 67 -10.12 6.41 -4.66
N VAL A 68 -9.67 5.46 -3.84
CA VAL A 68 -8.76 4.40 -4.28
C VAL A 68 -9.42 3.68 -5.47
N ILE A 69 -10.69 3.30 -5.31
CA ILE A 69 -11.50 2.70 -6.39
C ILE A 69 -11.61 3.64 -7.60
N LYS A 70 -12.08 4.88 -7.41
CA LYS A 70 -12.25 5.83 -8.52
C LYS A 70 -10.94 6.10 -9.27
N TYR A 71 -9.82 6.16 -8.56
CA TYR A 71 -8.52 6.39 -9.17
C TYR A 71 -8.09 5.16 -9.98
N CYS A 72 -8.23 3.94 -9.45
CA CYS A 72 -7.91 2.70 -10.16
C CYS A 72 -8.74 2.54 -11.46
N GLN A 73 -9.96 3.07 -11.50
CA GLN A 73 -10.82 3.10 -12.69
C GLN A 73 -10.44 4.21 -13.71
N SER A 74 -9.52 5.11 -13.35
CA SER A 74 -9.28 6.33 -14.10
C SER A 74 -8.21 6.17 -15.19
N ARG A 75 -8.22 7.09 -16.16
CA ARG A 75 -7.14 7.21 -17.15
C ARG A 75 -5.80 7.57 -16.48
N GLN A 76 -5.84 8.33 -15.39
CA GLN A 76 -4.66 8.76 -14.64
C GLN A 76 -3.92 7.56 -14.04
N PHE A 77 -4.64 6.54 -13.55
CA PHE A 77 -4.02 5.30 -13.09
C PHE A 77 -3.23 4.62 -14.22
N LYS A 78 -3.83 4.51 -15.42
CA LYS A 78 -3.14 3.92 -16.58
C LYS A 78 -1.91 4.73 -16.99
N GLN A 79 -1.97 6.06 -16.89
CA GLN A 79 -0.85 6.95 -17.19
C GLN A 79 0.27 6.89 -16.15
N ALA A 80 -0.01 6.52 -14.90
CA ALA A 80 1.00 6.45 -13.85
C ALA A 80 2.19 5.53 -14.20
N PHE A 81 1.95 4.47 -14.98
CA PHE A 81 2.98 3.53 -15.43
C PHE A 81 3.94 4.10 -16.49
N GLN A 82 3.67 5.30 -17.01
CA GLN A 82 4.61 6.02 -17.87
C GLN A 82 5.77 6.61 -17.07
N GLU A 83 5.50 7.02 -15.83
CA GLU A 83 6.46 7.73 -14.95
C GLU A 83 6.99 6.85 -13.82
N ASN A 84 6.29 5.73 -13.52
CA ASN A 84 6.59 4.87 -12.39
C ASN A 84 6.75 3.41 -12.85
N GLU A 85 7.66 2.68 -12.19
CA GLU A 85 7.87 1.25 -12.47
C GLU A 85 6.79 0.40 -11.82
N TYR A 86 6.49 0.67 -10.56
CA TYR A 86 5.50 -0.04 -9.76
C TYR A 86 4.47 0.93 -9.16
N VAL A 87 3.22 0.47 -9.02
CA VAL A 87 2.15 1.19 -8.34
C VAL A 87 1.63 0.32 -7.19
N ILE A 88 1.76 0.85 -5.97
CA ILE A 88 1.23 0.24 -4.75
C ILE A 88 -0.21 0.70 -4.55
N ILE A 89 -1.14 -0.24 -4.36
CA ILE A 89 -2.54 0.03 -4.05
C ILE A 89 -2.80 -0.48 -2.63
N HIS A 90 -3.11 0.44 -1.73
CA HIS A 90 -3.52 0.13 -0.36
C HIS A 90 -5.02 0.29 -0.19
N ILE A 91 -5.62 -0.66 0.52
CA ILE A 91 -7.02 -0.66 0.89
C ILE A 91 -7.16 -1.47 2.19
N ASP A 92 -8.00 -0.97 3.09
CA ASP A 92 -8.42 -1.67 4.30
C ASP A 92 -9.65 -2.54 3.98
N THR A 93 -9.79 -3.70 4.62
CA THR A 93 -10.92 -4.62 4.34
C THR A 93 -12.13 -4.43 5.27
N ASP A 94 -12.11 -3.48 6.20
CA ASP A 94 -13.30 -3.09 6.99
C ASP A 94 -14.48 -2.65 6.10
N ILE A 95 -14.16 -2.10 4.92
CA ILE A 95 -15.12 -1.67 3.90
C ILE A 95 -15.43 -2.73 2.84
N SER A 96 -14.93 -3.97 2.96
CA SER A 96 -15.05 -4.97 1.89
C SER A 96 -16.50 -5.34 1.58
N SER A 97 -17.39 -5.29 2.58
CA SER A 97 -18.83 -5.56 2.44
C SER A 97 -19.61 -4.39 1.84
N GLU A 98 -18.98 -3.23 1.63
CA GLU A 98 -19.64 -2.08 0.99
C GLU A 98 -20.13 -2.43 -0.42
N PRO A 99 -21.28 -1.91 -0.88
CA PRO A 99 -21.92 -2.34 -2.14
C PRO A 99 -21.03 -2.29 -3.39
N LYS A 100 -20.00 -1.44 -3.40
CA LYS A 100 -19.06 -1.31 -4.53
C LYS A 100 -18.04 -2.44 -4.60
N LEU A 101 -17.67 -3.01 -3.46
CA LEU A 101 -16.76 -4.15 -3.38
C LEU A 101 -17.55 -5.45 -3.31
N ASN A 102 -18.57 -5.49 -2.44
CA ASN A 102 -19.48 -6.62 -2.24
C ASN A 102 -18.72 -7.93 -1.95
N ILE A 103 -17.74 -7.84 -1.06
CA ILE A 103 -16.88 -8.95 -0.62
C ILE A 103 -17.23 -9.26 0.83
N PRO A 104 -18.06 -10.29 1.09
CA PRO A 104 -18.37 -10.70 2.45
C PRO A 104 -17.13 -11.27 3.14
N HIS A 105 -17.09 -11.13 4.46
CA HIS A 105 -16.05 -11.72 5.32
C HIS A 105 -16.28 -13.21 5.58
N TYR A 106 -17.43 -13.75 5.18
CA TYR A 106 -17.80 -15.15 5.37
C TYR A 106 -17.94 -15.86 4.02
N ASP A 107 -17.71 -17.16 4.00
CA ASP A 107 -17.95 -18.01 2.84
C ASP A 107 -19.44 -18.42 2.72
N GLU A 108 -19.74 -19.27 1.74
CA GLU A 108 -21.09 -19.77 1.49
C GLU A 108 -21.64 -20.70 2.60
N ASN A 109 -20.76 -21.25 3.44
CA ASN A 109 -21.12 -22.08 4.59
C ASN A 109 -21.26 -21.26 5.88
N GLY A 110 -20.97 -19.96 5.83
CA GLY A 110 -20.99 -19.07 7.00
C GLY A 110 -19.70 -19.08 7.81
N GLU A 111 -18.62 -19.69 7.30
CA GLU A 111 -17.30 -19.69 7.94
C GLU A 111 -16.55 -18.40 7.63
N LEU A 112 -15.79 -17.87 8.60
CA LEU A 112 -14.99 -16.67 8.41
C LEU A 112 -13.87 -16.96 7.40
N LEU A 113 -13.73 -16.09 6.39
CA LEU A 113 -12.64 -16.19 5.42
C LEU A 113 -11.29 -15.98 6.09
N THR A 114 -10.29 -16.76 5.68
CA THR A 114 -8.92 -16.48 6.08
C THR A 114 -8.43 -15.15 5.46
N PRO A 115 -7.39 -14.50 6.04
CA PRO A 115 -6.74 -13.35 5.44
C PRO A 115 -6.38 -13.53 3.96
N GLU A 116 -5.86 -14.70 3.58
CA GLU A 116 -5.48 -15.03 2.20
C GLU A 116 -6.70 -15.06 1.27
N GLN A 117 -7.79 -15.70 1.71
CA GLN A 117 -9.03 -15.77 0.94
C GLN A 117 -9.65 -14.39 0.74
N LEU A 118 -9.70 -13.59 1.81
CA LEU A 118 -10.25 -12.24 1.76
C LEU A 118 -9.42 -11.34 0.84
N ILE A 119 -8.09 -11.36 0.99
CA ILE A 119 -7.16 -10.60 0.15
C ILE A 119 -7.30 -11.02 -1.32
N ALA A 120 -7.38 -12.32 -1.62
CA ALA A 120 -7.57 -12.80 -2.99
C ALA A 120 -8.88 -12.29 -3.61
N LYS A 121 -9.98 -12.26 -2.85
CA LYS A 121 -11.25 -11.68 -3.32
C LYS A 121 -11.13 -10.17 -3.58
N VAL A 122 -10.42 -9.43 -2.71
CA VAL A 122 -10.17 -7.99 -2.91
C VAL A 122 -9.32 -7.74 -4.16
N VAL A 123 -8.23 -8.49 -4.35
CA VAL A 123 -7.40 -8.40 -5.57
C VAL A 123 -8.23 -8.66 -6.82
N ASN A 124 -9.04 -9.72 -6.83
CA ASN A 124 -9.93 -10.03 -7.96
C ASN A 124 -10.90 -8.88 -8.25
N LYS A 125 -11.47 -8.27 -7.20
CA LYS A 125 -12.35 -7.13 -7.37
C LYS A 125 -11.63 -5.91 -7.96
N PHE A 126 -10.41 -5.63 -7.52
CA PHE A 126 -9.62 -4.54 -8.08
C PHE A 126 -9.20 -4.81 -9.53
N ARG A 127 -8.90 -6.06 -9.91
CA ARG A 127 -8.70 -6.46 -11.30
C ARG A 127 -9.91 -6.10 -12.17
N GLU A 128 -11.13 -6.43 -11.72
CA GLU A 128 -12.35 -6.04 -12.43
C GLU A 128 -12.47 -4.51 -12.56
N LEU A 129 -12.24 -3.78 -11.47
CA LEU A 129 -12.36 -2.32 -11.42
C LEU A 129 -11.32 -1.61 -12.32
N ILE A 130 -10.10 -2.14 -12.39
CA ILE A 130 -9.02 -1.63 -13.27
C ILE A 130 -9.31 -1.93 -14.75
N GLY A 131 -10.00 -3.04 -15.01
CA GLY A 131 -10.24 -3.63 -16.32
C GLY A 131 -9.22 -4.72 -16.61
N GLU A 132 -9.72 -5.92 -16.92
CA GLU A 132 -8.91 -7.14 -16.99
C GLU A 132 -7.74 -7.05 -17.96
N ASP A 133 -7.95 -6.51 -19.17
CA ASP A 133 -6.90 -6.40 -20.18
C ASP A 133 -5.71 -5.57 -19.68
N PHE A 134 -6.01 -4.42 -19.06
CA PHE A 134 -4.98 -3.55 -18.52
C PHE A 134 -4.30 -4.19 -17.30
N TYR A 135 -5.09 -4.79 -16.40
CA TYR A 135 -4.54 -5.48 -15.24
C TYR A 135 -3.58 -6.59 -15.67
N ASN A 136 -3.98 -7.47 -16.58
CA ASN A 136 -3.13 -8.57 -17.05
C ASN A 136 -1.84 -8.07 -17.71
N GLN A 137 -1.90 -6.95 -18.45
CA GLN A 137 -0.72 -6.34 -19.06
C GLN A 137 0.26 -5.76 -18.02
N TYR A 138 -0.24 -5.26 -16.89
CA TYR A 138 0.56 -4.56 -15.87
C TYR A 138 0.60 -5.29 -14.52
N ALA A 139 0.20 -6.57 -14.47
CA ALA A 139 0.06 -7.31 -13.24
C ALA A 139 1.36 -7.30 -12.43
N ASP A 140 2.50 -7.52 -13.10
CA ASP A 140 3.85 -7.50 -12.51
C ASP A 140 4.30 -6.13 -12.00
N LYS A 141 3.54 -5.07 -12.27
CA LYS A 141 3.80 -3.69 -11.82
C LYS A 141 2.77 -3.17 -10.82
N ILE A 142 1.67 -3.88 -10.59
CA ILE A 142 0.65 -3.54 -9.60
C ILE A 142 0.91 -4.37 -8.34
N ILE A 143 1.16 -3.69 -7.22
CA ILE A 143 1.45 -4.31 -5.93
C ILE A 143 0.31 -3.98 -4.97
N PHE A 144 -0.32 -5.00 -4.39
CA PHE A 144 -1.40 -4.80 -3.42
C PHE A 144 -0.87 -4.81 -1.99
N ALA A 145 -1.18 -3.75 -1.25
CA ALA A 145 -0.91 -3.59 0.18
C ALA A 145 -2.24 -3.63 0.94
N ILE A 146 -2.90 -4.79 0.97
CA ILE A 146 -4.24 -4.94 1.56
C ILE A 146 -4.10 -5.27 3.05
N ALA A 147 -4.59 -4.40 3.92
CA ALA A 147 -4.62 -4.67 5.36
C ALA A 147 -5.96 -5.31 5.75
N VAL A 148 -5.91 -6.47 6.39
CA VAL A 148 -7.13 -7.12 6.87
C VAL A 148 -7.68 -6.32 8.05
N HIS A 149 -8.94 -5.94 7.93
CA HIS A 149 -9.67 -4.95 8.72
C HIS A 149 -9.11 -3.54 8.58
N SER A 150 -7.92 -3.23 9.10
CA SER A 150 -7.32 -1.91 8.92
C SER A 150 -5.79 -1.87 9.04
N ILE A 151 -5.16 -0.80 8.56
CA ILE A 151 -3.71 -0.59 8.68
C ILE A 151 -3.21 -0.61 10.13
N GLU A 152 -4.06 -0.28 11.11
CA GLU A 152 -3.72 -0.38 12.53
C GLU A 152 -3.34 -1.79 12.96
N CYS A 153 -3.88 -2.82 12.32
CA CYS A 153 -3.51 -4.21 12.61
C CYS A 153 -2.05 -4.47 12.30
N TRP A 154 -1.49 -3.81 11.27
CA TRP A 154 -0.06 -3.92 10.97
C TRP A 154 0.81 -3.28 12.05
N LEU A 155 0.28 -2.45 12.94
CA LEU A 155 1.04 -1.81 14.02
C LEU A 155 1.08 -2.65 15.30
N LEU A 156 0.26 -3.68 15.43
CA LEU A 156 0.19 -4.48 16.66
C LEU A 156 1.50 -5.23 16.97
N PRO A 157 2.19 -5.88 16.01
CA PRO A 157 3.48 -6.52 16.30
C PRO A 157 4.54 -5.58 16.89
N LEU A 158 4.46 -4.28 16.56
CA LEU A 158 5.34 -3.24 17.09
C LEU A 158 4.90 -2.74 18.46
N CYS A 159 3.63 -2.37 18.56
CA CYS A 159 3.14 -1.56 19.66
C CYS A 159 2.65 -2.43 20.83
N ILE A 160 2.04 -3.57 20.53
CA ILE A 160 1.37 -4.47 21.50
C ILE A 160 1.75 -5.92 21.16
N PRO A 161 2.98 -6.37 21.47
CA PRO A 161 3.49 -7.67 21.02
C PRO A 161 2.62 -8.87 21.44
N ASP A 162 1.93 -8.79 22.58
CA ASP A 162 1.00 -9.84 23.06
C ASP A 162 -0.26 -9.98 22.18
N LYS A 163 -0.48 -9.05 21.24
CA LYS A 163 -1.63 -8.96 20.34
C LYS A 163 -1.22 -8.91 18.86
N LYS A 164 0.01 -9.34 18.56
CA LYS A 164 0.63 -9.26 17.23
C LYS A 164 -0.17 -9.95 16.10
N GLU A 165 -0.87 -11.03 16.42
CA GLU A 165 -1.67 -11.83 15.46
C GLU A 165 -3.12 -11.33 15.30
N GLU A 166 -3.57 -10.38 16.13
CA GLU A 166 -4.95 -9.89 16.04
C GLU A 166 -5.18 -9.13 14.73
N ILE A 167 -6.35 -9.36 14.13
CA ILE A 167 -6.76 -8.80 12.84
C ILE A 167 -8.09 -8.05 12.92
N ASP A 168 -8.67 -7.92 14.11
CA ASP A 168 -9.92 -7.22 14.35
C ASP A 168 -9.77 -6.24 15.54
N ASP A 169 -10.56 -5.18 15.55
CA ASP A 169 -10.59 -4.13 16.59
C ASP A 169 -9.21 -3.48 16.89
N CYS A 170 -8.26 -3.59 15.96
CA CYS A 170 -6.85 -3.19 16.16
C CYS A 170 -6.70 -1.72 16.58
N LEU A 171 -7.54 -0.83 16.02
CA LEU A 171 -7.57 0.57 16.41
C LEU A 171 -7.87 0.76 17.91
N ASN A 172 -8.84 0.02 18.45
CA ASN A 172 -9.19 0.15 19.87
C ASN A 172 -8.21 -0.61 20.77
N ILE A 173 -7.57 -1.68 20.28
CA ILE A 173 -6.43 -2.29 20.95
C ILE A 173 -5.30 -1.26 21.11
N LEU A 174 -4.92 -0.56 20.04
CA LEU A 174 -3.90 0.50 20.08
C LEU A 174 -4.29 1.65 21.03
N LYS A 175 -5.55 2.11 21.00
CA LYS A 175 -6.02 3.17 21.92
C LYS A 175 -5.89 2.78 23.39
N ARG A 176 -6.15 1.52 23.73
CA ARG A 176 -6.06 1.01 25.11
C ARG A 176 -4.61 0.76 25.52
N GLY A 177 -3.80 0.26 24.60
CA GLY A 177 -2.43 -0.17 24.88
C GLY A 177 -1.39 0.94 24.79
N LEU A 178 -1.65 2.02 24.04
CA LEU A 178 -0.73 3.13 23.89
C LEU A 178 -1.24 4.39 24.62
N PRO A 179 -0.49 4.94 25.58
CA PRO A 179 -0.87 6.18 26.22
C PRO A 179 -0.89 7.32 25.19
N ASN A 180 -1.98 8.09 25.18
CA ASN A 180 -2.18 9.23 24.26
C ASN A 180 -2.12 8.84 22.76
N PHE A 181 -2.70 7.70 22.38
CA PHE A 181 -2.82 7.32 20.97
C PHE A 181 -3.53 8.40 20.14
N LYS A 182 -2.97 8.73 18.97
CA LYS A 182 -3.47 9.81 18.09
C LYS A 182 -3.92 9.27 16.73
N PRO A 183 -5.17 8.80 16.59
CA PRO A 183 -5.66 8.08 15.39
C PRO A 183 -5.66 8.93 14.11
N LYS A 184 -5.65 10.26 14.20
CA LYS A 184 -5.71 11.17 13.05
C LYS A 184 -4.41 11.94 12.80
N ASP A 185 -3.33 11.53 13.47
CA ASP A 185 -2.03 12.21 13.39
C ASP A 185 -1.06 11.34 12.57
N HIS A 186 -0.91 11.66 11.29
CA HIS A 186 -0.01 10.91 10.42
C HIS A 186 1.45 10.97 10.89
N ARG A 187 1.89 12.03 11.58
CA ARG A 187 3.24 12.10 12.15
C ARG A 187 3.39 11.14 13.31
N TYR A 188 2.32 10.95 14.09
CA TYR A 188 2.27 9.91 15.11
C TYR A 188 2.41 8.51 14.49
N TYR A 189 1.68 8.22 13.42
CA TYR A 189 1.78 6.94 12.69
C TYR A 189 3.18 6.71 12.10
N GLN A 190 3.80 7.75 11.53
CA GLN A 190 5.18 7.69 11.06
C GLN A 190 6.15 7.31 12.17
N ARG A 191 5.96 7.86 13.38
CA ARG A 191 6.84 7.58 14.52
C ARG A 191 6.65 6.17 15.07
N ILE A 192 5.40 5.74 15.30
CA ILE A 192 5.14 4.42 15.90
C ILE A 192 5.43 3.26 14.95
N SER A 193 5.47 3.51 13.64
CA SER A 193 5.89 2.52 12.63
C SER A 193 7.36 2.63 12.24
N MET A 194 8.16 3.49 12.89
CA MET A 194 9.55 3.76 12.49
C MET A 194 10.43 2.52 12.57
N GLU A 195 10.16 1.61 13.51
CA GLU A 195 10.89 0.35 13.63
C GLU A 195 10.71 -0.56 12.40
N TYR A 196 9.64 -0.40 11.59
CA TYR A 196 9.55 -1.07 10.30
C TYR A 196 10.51 -0.52 9.24
N ALA A 197 11.08 0.67 9.43
CA ALA A 197 12.16 1.17 8.57
C ALA A 197 13.51 0.50 8.87
N ASN A 198 13.63 -0.26 9.97
CA ASN A 198 14.79 -1.10 10.23
C ASN A 198 14.57 -2.48 9.63
N GLN A 199 15.44 -2.90 8.70
CA GLN A 199 15.31 -4.18 8.01
C GLN A 199 15.25 -5.38 8.97
N ASN A 200 16.13 -5.44 9.97
CA ASN A 200 16.17 -6.57 10.90
C ASN A 200 14.89 -6.65 11.75
N SER A 201 14.41 -5.50 12.25
CA SER A 201 13.15 -5.42 12.99
C SER A 201 11.97 -5.84 12.10
N LEU A 202 11.88 -5.32 10.87
CA LEU A 202 10.81 -5.66 9.94
C LEU A 202 10.80 -7.16 9.62
N LEU A 203 11.94 -7.75 9.24
CA LEU A 203 12.05 -9.17 8.88
C LEU A 203 11.67 -10.11 10.03
N LYS A 204 11.86 -9.68 11.27
CA LYS A 204 11.41 -10.41 12.46
C LYS A 204 9.90 -10.30 12.71
N LEU A 205 9.32 -9.12 12.47
CA LEU A 205 7.97 -8.78 12.93
C LEU A 205 6.89 -8.95 11.89
N TYR A 206 7.19 -8.76 10.60
CA TYR A 206 6.19 -8.89 9.54
C TYR A 206 5.47 -10.25 9.55
N PRO A 207 6.11 -11.39 9.86
CA PRO A 207 5.43 -12.69 9.83
C PRO A 207 4.33 -12.84 10.89
N GLU A 208 4.33 -11.98 11.91
CA GLU A 208 3.44 -12.04 13.06
C GLU A 208 2.04 -11.49 12.76
N ASN A 209 1.87 -10.72 11.68
CA ASN A 209 0.57 -10.30 11.18
C ASN A 209 0.33 -10.88 9.77
N PRO A 210 -0.77 -11.62 9.54
CA PRO A 210 -0.95 -12.38 8.30
C PRO A 210 -1.04 -11.48 7.06
N SER A 211 -1.70 -10.32 7.15
CA SER A 211 -1.85 -9.43 5.99
C SER A 211 -0.59 -8.61 5.69
N LEU A 212 0.18 -8.23 6.71
CA LEU A 212 1.50 -7.64 6.53
C LEU A 212 2.47 -8.65 5.91
N LYS A 213 2.42 -9.92 6.35
CA LYS A 213 3.17 -11.02 5.75
C LYS A 213 2.90 -11.18 4.27
N ILE A 214 1.62 -11.21 3.88
CA ILE A 214 1.23 -11.32 2.47
C ILE A 214 1.78 -10.14 1.66
N PHE A 215 1.75 -8.92 2.20
CA PHE A 215 2.32 -7.75 1.52
C PHE A 215 3.85 -7.87 1.32
N ILE A 216 4.61 -8.28 2.35
CA ILE A 216 6.07 -8.46 2.23
C ILE A 216 6.42 -9.58 1.24
N GLU A 217 5.69 -10.70 1.28
CA GLU A 217 5.88 -11.79 0.32
C GLU A 217 5.51 -11.35 -1.12
N GLU A 218 4.54 -10.46 -1.27
CA GLU A 218 4.21 -9.87 -2.57
C GLU A 218 5.36 -9.01 -3.11
N LEU A 219 5.98 -8.17 -2.28
CA LEU A 219 7.19 -7.43 -2.66
C LEU A 219 8.32 -8.36 -3.10
N ALA A 220 8.54 -9.45 -2.35
CA ALA A 220 9.59 -10.42 -2.62
C ALA A 220 9.43 -11.11 -3.99
N LYS A 221 8.20 -11.46 -4.36
CA LYS A 221 7.90 -12.11 -5.65
C LYS A 221 8.25 -11.24 -6.85
N ARG A 222 8.29 -9.91 -6.69
CA ARG A 222 8.53 -8.98 -7.80
C ARG A 222 10.01 -8.78 -8.15
N ASN A 223 10.94 -9.31 -7.35
CA ASN A 223 12.39 -9.18 -7.55
C ASN A 223 12.81 -7.73 -7.88
N ILE A 224 12.29 -6.78 -7.10
CA ILE A 224 12.48 -5.34 -7.36
C ILE A 224 13.90 -4.94 -7.00
N GLU A 225 14.62 -4.38 -7.97
CA GLU A 225 15.94 -3.79 -7.76
C GLU A 225 15.78 -2.29 -7.50
N ILE A 226 16.27 -1.82 -6.35
CA ILE A 226 16.35 -0.38 -6.06
C ILE A 226 17.70 0.11 -6.58
N PRO A 227 17.74 0.93 -7.65
CA PRO A 227 19.02 1.31 -8.21
C PRO A 227 19.68 2.32 -7.26
N GLU A 228 20.93 2.07 -6.90
CA GLU A 228 21.71 2.97 -6.05
C GLU A 228 21.66 4.40 -6.62
N GLU A 229 21.42 5.40 -5.77
CA GLU A 229 21.58 6.79 -6.17
C GLU A 229 23.09 7.04 -6.33
N SER A 230 23.53 7.21 -7.58
CA SER A 230 24.90 7.58 -7.95
C SER A 230 25.18 9.05 -7.67
#